data_AF-A0A966Q0A6-F1
#
_entry.id   AF-A0A966Q0A6-F1
#
_cell.length_a   1.000
_cell.length_b   1.000
_cell.length_c   1.000
_cell.angle_alpha   90.00
_cell.angle_beta   90.00
_cell.angle_gamma   90.00
#
_symmetry.space_group_name_H-M   'P 1'
#
loop_
_entity.id
_entity.type
_entity.pdbx_description
1 polymer ?
#
loop_
_entity_poly.entity_id
_entity_poly.type
_entity_poly.pdbx_seq_one_letter_code
_entity_poly.pdbx_strand_id
1 'polypeptide(L)'
;MSKDILVSHLCPHIIRNEKYELDSTRELITRSPISGQGFLSIKREGVSIPPSGLKTFPEIVFPSNAPYRNLNDTTFTITNYLGTPYSITIPKGILSQKQVIDTLNKSLPQTIRASAKEKSVAITEVLESGRLCSLRITGEDLRPFGFKTKSLISRGKDIFSGWKLVGRTDIGYKILFDKPITATMELDFMTSKNYCNRCGTTGVENDLRFDTAGEMVMVEGYDKLYQTVAKVCLTRVNSNPYHSWYGTNAFDLIGNKLQSATESSLRDSVSKAIGKVFDVQNQAEKIQAMTPEEKISRIRSISVDLIEEDQTTYLVSVDIISRANTTVNINILFAVPGSFDLTGV
;
A
#
# COMPACT_ATOMS: atom_id res chain seq x y z
N MET A 1 4.76 -32.66 -2.77
CA MET A 1 4.47 -31.21 -2.77
C MET A 1 4.70 -30.70 -1.35
N SER A 2 5.95 -30.42 -0.97
CA SER A 2 6.33 -30.10 0.42
C SER A 2 5.84 -28.75 0.87
N LYS A 3 5.81 -27.81 -0.05
CA LYS A 3 5.63 -26.41 0.22
C LYS A 3 4.55 -25.93 -0.72
N ASP A 4 3.46 -25.44 -0.14
CA ASP A 4 2.43 -24.76 -0.90
C ASP A 4 2.23 -23.37 -0.31
N ILE A 5 2.07 -22.38 -1.17
CA ILE A 5 1.91 -21.00 -0.76
C ILE A 5 0.44 -20.83 -0.40
N LEU A 6 0.15 -20.17 0.73
CA LEU A 6 -1.22 -19.86 1.09
C LEU A 6 -1.82 -18.98 -0.01
N VAL A 7 -2.96 -19.40 -0.57
CA VAL A 7 -3.77 -18.59 -1.50
C VAL A 7 -5.16 -18.38 -0.91
N SER A 8 -5.97 -17.52 -1.53
CA SER A 8 -7.36 -17.27 -1.13
C SER A 8 -7.53 -16.67 0.27
N HIS A 9 -6.97 -15.47 0.47
CA HIS A 9 -7.05 -14.75 1.74
C HIS A 9 -8.15 -13.70 1.73
N LEU A 10 -8.62 -13.29 2.92
CA LEU A 10 -9.46 -12.09 3.04
C LEU A 10 -8.74 -10.88 2.46
N CYS A 11 -9.37 -10.25 1.46
CA CYS A 11 -8.85 -9.07 0.81
C CYS A 11 -8.95 -7.87 1.77
N PRO A 12 -7.85 -7.16 2.04
CA PRO A 12 -7.90 -5.99 2.92
C PRO A 12 -8.58 -4.79 2.27
N HIS A 13 -8.91 -4.87 0.97
CA HIS A 13 -9.45 -3.78 0.17
C HIS A 13 -8.59 -2.50 0.19
N ILE A 14 -7.27 -2.69 0.29
CA ILE A 14 -6.26 -1.64 0.25
C ILE A 14 -5.57 -1.69 -1.11
N ILE A 15 -5.58 -0.56 -1.80
CA ILE A 15 -4.80 -0.29 -3.00
C ILE A 15 -3.52 0.44 -2.57
N ARG A 16 -2.36 0.00 -3.06
CA ARG A 16 -1.05 0.57 -2.72
C ARG A 16 -0.29 0.97 -3.97
N ASN A 17 0.46 2.06 -3.87
CA ASN A 17 1.36 2.60 -4.88
C ASN A 17 0.69 2.75 -6.26
N GLU A 18 -0.60 3.10 -6.29
CA GLU A 18 -1.28 3.34 -7.56
C GLU A 18 -0.78 4.67 -8.13
N LYS A 19 -0.24 4.62 -9.35
CA LYS A 19 0.40 5.77 -9.98
C LYS A 19 -0.59 6.59 -10.79
N TYR A 20 -0.50 7.90 -10.62
CA TYR A 20 -1.29 8.88 -11.35
C TYR A 20 -0.37 9.95 -11.91
N GLU A 21 -0.56 10.26 -13.18
CA GLU A 21 0.06 11.40 -13.86
C GLU A 21 -1.00 12.49 -13.97
N LEU A 22 -0.73 13.64 -13.36
CA LEU A 22 -1.61 14.80 -13.42
C LEU A 22 -1.01 15.84 -14.34
N ASP A 23 -1.84 16.38 -15.23
CA ASP A 23 -1.48 17.48 -16.11
C ASP A 23 -2.39 18.69 -15.87
N SER A 24 -1.92 19.63 -15.04
CA SER A 24 -2.62 20.87 -14.71
C SER A 24 -4.08 20.65 -14.24
N THR A 25 -4.31 19.57 -13.49
CA THR A 25 -5.64 19.23 -12.97
C THR A 25 -5.75 19.57 -11.50
N ARG A 26 -6.96 19.95 -11.09
CA ARG A 26 -7.29 20.23 -9.69
C ARG A 26 -7.98 19.06 -8.99
N GLU A 27 -8.55 18.16 -9.75
CA GLU A 27 -9.28 16.99 -9.25
C GLU A 27 -8.57 15.73 -9.69
N LEU A 28 -8.41 14.79 -8.76
CA LEU A 28 -7.96 13.45 -9.05
C LEU A 28 -9.06 12.46 -8.65
N ILE A 29 -9.60 11.79 -9.68
CA ILE A 29 -10.54 10.69 -9.55
C ILE A 29 -9.76 9.40 -9.75
N THR A 30 -9.77 8.56 -8.73
CA THR A 30 -9.11 7.26 -8.74
C THR A 30 -9.94 6.23 -9.50
N ARG A 31 -9.29 5.17 -10.01
CA ARG A 31 -9.97 4.07 -10.73
C ARG A 31 -10.98 3.36 -9.84
N SER A 32 -10.58 3.08 -8.60
CA SER A 32 -11.46 2.61 -7.53
C SER A 32 -11.79 3.77 -6.59
N PRO A 33 -13.04 3.95 -6.14
CA PRO A 33 -13.41 5.04 -5.25
C PRO A 33 -12.69 4.93 -3.90
N ILE A 34 -12.23 6.06 -3.40
CA ILE A 34 -11.64 6.14 -2.05
C ILE A 34 -12.78 6.02 -1.04
N SER A 35 -12.65 5.11 -0.07
CA SER A 35 -13.66 4.90 0.98
C SER A 35 -13.58 5.91 2.12
N GLY A 36 -12.42 6.54 2.34
CA GLY A 36 -12.24 7.54 3.39
C GLY A 36 -10.78 7.98 3.58
N GLN A 37 -10.57 8.92 4.50
CA GLN A 37 -9.26 9.55 4.75
C GLN A 37 -8.29 8.67 5.55
N GLY A 38 -8.80 7.76 6.39
CA GLY A 38 -7.99 7.07 7.42
C GLY A 38 -6.79 6.27 6.89
N PHE A 39 -6.85 5.83 5.63
CA PHE A 39 -5.76 5.10 4.96
C PHE A 39 -5.22 5.83 3.73
N LEU A 40 -5.69 7.04 3.44
CA LEU A 40 -5.25 7.78 2.25
C LEU A 40 -3.85 8.35 2.50
N SER A 41 -2.87 7.89 1.72
CA SER A 41 -1.54 8.49 1.64
C SER A 41 -1.28 8.90 0.19
N ILE A 42 -1.00 10.19 -0.01
CA ILE A 42 -0.48 10.71 -1.27
C ILE A 42 1.04 10.81 -1.14
N LYS A 43 1.78 10.23 -2.08
CA LYS A 43 3.24 10.30 -2.11
C LYS A 43 3.71 10.87 -3.44
N ARG A 44 4.84 11.58 -3.41
CA ARG A 44 5.60 11.97 -4.59
C ARG A 44 7.05 11.61 -4.35
N GLU A 45 7.63 10.79 -5.23
CA GLU A 45 9.03 10.38 -5.13
C GLU A 45 9.35 9.78 -3.73
N GLY A 46 8.42 8.99 -3.19
CA GLY A 46 8.52 8.38 -1.86
C GLY A 46 8.21 9.30 -0.67
N VAL A 47 8.05 10.61 -0.88
CA VAL A 47 7.73 11.57 0.18
C VAL A 47 6.21 11.70 0.34
N SER A 48 5.71 11.47 1.56
CA SER A 48 4.29 11.64 1.89
C SER A 48 3.90 13.12 1.90
N ILE A 49 2.79 13.46 1.24
CA ILE A 49 2.25 14.80 1.11
C ILE A 49 1.08 14.95 2.09
N PRO A 50 1.20 15.77 3.14
CA PRO A 50 0.10 15.99 4.07
C PRO A 50 -1.03 16.80 3.41
N PRO A 51 -2.26 16.80 3.96
CA PRO A 51 -3.37 17.59 3.43
C PRO A 51 -3.08 19.09 3.30
N SER A 52 -2.20 19.64 4.14
CA SER A 52 -1.76 21.04 4.05
C SER A 52 -0.79 21.33 2.89
N GLY A 53 -0.36 20.29 2.16
CA GLY A 53 0.65 20.36 1.11
C GLY A 53 2.08 20.26 1.66
N LEU A 54 3.06 20.21 0.76
CA LEU A 54 4.47 20.27 1.15
C LEU A 54 4.94 21.72 1.10
N LYS A 55 5.44 22.20 2.23
CA LYS A 55 5.90 23.58 2.40
C LYS A 55 7.30 23.57 3.00
N THR A 56 8.14 24.52 2.60
CA THR A 56 9.43 24.75 3.25
C THR A 56 9.33 25.92 4.20
N PHE A 57 10.11 25.83 5.27
CA PHE A 57 10.40 26.95 6.15
C PHE A 57 11.32 27.96 5.45
N PRO A 58 11.20 29.28 5.74
CA PRO A 58 12.20 30.23 5.30
C PRO A 58 13.51 29.95 6.05
N GLU A 59 14.59 29.81 5.30
CA GLU A 59 15.91 29.50 5.82
C GLU A 59 16.93 30.51 5.26
N ILE A 60 17.75 31.07 6.13
CA ILE A 60 18.91 31.88 5.74
C ILE A 60 20.16 31.10 6.12
N VAL A 61 20.97 30.75 5.13
CA VAL A 61 22.29 30.14 5.33
C VAL A 61 23.35 31.22 5.20
N PHE A 62 24.29 31.26 6.13
CA PHE A 62 25.40 32.20 6.08
C PHE A 62 26.25 31.91 4.84
N PRO A 63 26.51 32.90 3.96
CA PRO A 63 27.26 32.63 2.74
C PRO A 63 28.72 32.21 2.96
N SER A 64 29.34 32.59 4.08
CA SER A 64 30.68 32.14 4.43
C SER A 64 30.68 30.85 5.24
N ASN A 65 31.75 30.07 5.11
CA ASN A 65 32.00 28.90 5.94
C ASN A 65 32.68 29.31 7.25
N ALA A 66 32.41 28.56 8.32
CA ALA A 66 33.14 28.66 9.56
C ALA A 66 34.62 28.25 9.37
N PRO A 67 35.56 28.82 10.16
CA PRO A 67 35.31 29.79 11.23
C PRO A 67 35.04 31.21 10.72
N TYR A 68 34.17 31.93 11.40
CA TYR A 68 33.80 33.30 11.06
C TYR A 68 34.77 34.27 11.70
N ARG A 69 35.39 35.13 10.89
CA ARG A 69 36.30 36.17 11.37
C ARG A 69 35.53 37.47 11.57
N ASN A 70 35.19 37.77 12.81
CA ASN A 70 34.48 38.98 13.20
C ASN A 70 35.45 39.97 13.85
N LEU A 71 35.68 41.14 13.23
CA LEU A 71 36.68 42.11 13.72
C LEU A 71 36.15 42.97 14.88
N ASN A 72 34.85 43.22 14.90
CA ASN A 72 34.16 44.03 15.89
C ASN A 72 32.95 43.27 16.45
N ASP A 73 32.38 43.71 17.56
CA ASP A 73 31.09 43.18 17.99
C ASP A 73 30.05 43.56 16.93
N THR A 74 29.46 42.54 16.29
CA THR A 74 28.56 42.74 15.16
C THR A 74 27.14 42.54 15.64
N THR A 75 26.35 43.61 15.61
CA THR A 75 24.93 43.56 15.94
C THR A 75 24.09 43.53 14.67
N PHE A 76 23.16 42.59 14.61
CA PHE A 76 22.17 42.52 13.55
C PHE A 76 20.81 42.10 14.11
N THR A 77 19.77 42.46 13.39
CA THR A 77 18.39 42.13 13.71
C THR A 77 17.89 41.01 12.81
N ILE A 78 17.28 40.00 13.41
CA ILE A 78 16.50 38.98 12.72
C ILE A 78 15.02 39.30 12.89
N THR A 79 14.27 39.39 11.81
CA THR A 79 12.82 39.61 11.84
C THR A 79 12.11 38.34 11.38
N ASN A 80 11.21 37.82 12.21
CA ASN A 80 10.38 36.67 11.86
C ASN A 80 9.25 37.05 10.88
N TYR A 81 8.42 36.07 10.52
CA TYR A 81 7.30 36.31 9.59
C TYR A 81 6.19 37.20 10.17
N LEU A 82 6.09 37.31 11.51
CA LEU A 82 5.17 38.22 12.20
C LEU A 82 5.67 39.67 12.22
N GLY A 83 6.89 39.92 11.75
CA GLY A 83 7.48 41.26 11.78
C GLY A 83 8.17 41.60 13.11
N THR A 84 8.29 40.65 14.04
CA THR A 84 8.94 40.87 15.35
C THR A 84 10.46 40.88 15.18
N PRO A 85 11.15 41.98 15.54
CA PRO A 85 12.60 42.07 15.47
C PRO A 85 13.27 41.46 16.71
N TYR A 86 14.35 40.70 16.49
CA TYR A 86 15.24 40.16 17.52
C TYR A 86 16.65 40.66 17.25
N SER A 87 17.15 41.55 18.10
CA SER A 87 18.51 42.08 17.99
C SER A 87 19.50 41.13 18.65
N ILE A 88 20.56 40.78 17.93
CA ILE A 88 21.57 39.82 18.36
C ILE A 88 22.94 40.45 18.16
N THR A 89 23.78 40.35 19.20
CA THR A 89 25.16 40.81 19.15
C THR A 89 26.08 39.59 19.15
N ILE A 90 26.86 39.44 18.09
CA ILE A 90 27.88 38.40 17.97
C ILE A 90 29.24 39.02 18.37
N PRO A 91 29.97 38.41 19.34
CA PRO A 91 31.22 38.99 19.83
C PRO A 91 32.30 39.02 18.75
N LYS A 92 33.28 39.92 18.90
CA LYS A 92 34.50 39.93 18.10
C LYS A 92 35.33 38.66 18.32
N GLY A 93 36.03 38.22 17.28
CA GLY A 93 36.94 37.08 17.32
C GLY A 93 36.82 36.14 16.12
N ILE A 94 37.57 35.04 16.18
CA ILE A 94 37.43 33.92 15.25
C ILE A 94 36.46 32.93 15.89
N LEU A 95 35.24 32.86 15.35
CA LEU A 95 34.14 32.09 15.94
C LEU A 95 33.94 30.78 15.18
N SER A 96 33.93 29.68 15.91
CA SER A 96 33.49 28.39 15.38
C SER A 96 31.99 28.40 15.06
N GLN A 97 31.57 27.49 14.17
CA GLN A 97 30.16 27.27 13.83
C GLN A 97 29.29 27.08 15.08
N LYS A 98 29.78 26.27 16.05
CA LYS A 98 29.09 25.98 17.30
C LYS A 98 28.90 27.24 18.17
N GLN A 99 29.95 28.05 18.34
CA GLN A 99 29.86 29.28 19.13
C GLN A 99 28.82 30.26 18.57
N VAL A 100 28.74 30.39 17.24
CA VAL A 100 27.72 31.23 16.59
C VAL A 100 26.32 30.66 16.81
N ILE A 101 26.14 29.35 16.63
CA ILE A 101 24.85 28.67 16.88
C ILE A 101 24.39 28.84 18.33
N ASP A 102 25.28 28.64 19.30
CA ASP A 102 24.95 28.76 20.72
C ASP A 102 24.58 30.20 21.08
N THR A 103 25.29 31.19 20.53
CA THR A 103 24.99 32.62 20.73
C THR A 103 23.64 33.02 20.13
N LEU A 104 23.35 32.53 18.91
CA LEU A 104 22.08 32.75 18.23
C LEU A 104 20.92 32.12 19.03
N ASN A 105 21.00 30.83 19.35
CA ASN A 105 19.94 30.11 20.04
C ASN A 105 19.71 30.59 21.48
N LYS A 106 20.71 31.22 22.12
CA LYS A 106 20.54 31.88 23.43
C LYS A 106 19.72 33.17 23.33
N SER A 107 19.80 33.87 22.20
CA SER A 107 19.19 35.19 21.99
C SER A 107 17.87 35.13 21.22
N LEU A 108 17.65 34.07 20.45
CA LEU A 108 16.46 33.86 19.62
C LEU A 108 15.34 33.16 20.40
N PRO A 109 14.06 33.43 20.04
CA PRO A 109 12.93 32.67 20.56
C PRO A 109 12.96 31.22 20.06
N GLN A 110 12.20 30.33 20.69
CA GLN A 110 12.07 28.93 20.25
C GLN A 110 11.51 28.76 18.84
N THR A 111 10.88 29.80 18.28
CA THR A 111 10.34 29.81 16.91
C THR A 111 11.43 29.99 15.86
N ILE A 112 12.61 30.51 16.19
CA ILE A 112 13.74 30.63 15.26
C ILE A 112 14.88 29.79 15.80
N ARG A 113 15.36 28.85 14.99
CA ARG A 113 16.46 27.97 15.36
C ARG A 113 17.66 28.18 14.46
N ALA A 114 18.82 28.37 15.07
CA ALA A 114 20.11 28.26 14.40
C ALA A 114 20.60 26.81 14.46
N SER A 115 21.10 26.30 13.34
CA SER A 115 21.64 24.94 13.23
C SER A 115 22.86 24.90 12.31
N ALA A 116 23.69 23.87 12.48
CA ALA A 116 24.79 23.60 11.57
C ALA A 116 24.25 23.10 10.23
N LYS A 117 24.71 23.69 9.13
CA LYS A 117 24.42 23.23 7.77
C LYS A 117 25.72 23.16 7.00
N GLU A 118 26.18 21.94 6.76
CA GLU A 118 27.52 21.67 6.22
C GLU A 118 28.59 22.44 7.03
N LYS A 119 29.35 23.32 6.37
CA LYS A 119 30.39 24.15 6.98
C LYS A 119 29.89 25.54 7.40
N SER A 120 28.59 25.80 7.37
CA SER A 120 27.98 27.11 7.62
C SER A 120 26.87 27.05 8.68
N VAL A 121 26.33 28.20 9.07
CA VAL A 121 25.21 28.32 10.00
C VAL A 121 23.94 28.62 9.21
N ALA A 122 22.90 27.84 9.43
CA ALA A 122 21.55 28.09 8.92
C ALA A 122 20.66 28.60 10.04
N ILE A 123 19.84 29.59 9.73
CA ILE A 123 18.80 30.13 10.60
C ILE A 123 17.46 29.84 9.96
N THR A 124 16.60 29.12 10.67
CA THR A 124 15.31 28.65 10.17
C THR A 124 14.20 29.10 11.12
N GLU A 125 13.14 29.70 10.57
CA GLU A 125 11.89 29.89 11.31
C GLU A 125 11.13 28.57 11.31
N VAL A 126 10.77 28.05 12.48
CA VAL A 126 10.13 26.73 12.63
C VAL A 126 8.65 26.82 13.01
N LEU A 127 8.11 28.01 13.29
CA LEU A 127 6.71 28.16 13.69
C LEU A 127 5.74 27.89 12.53
N GLU A 128 6.02 28.45 11.35
CA GLU A 128 5.14 28.35 10.19
C GLU A 128 5.93 28.17 8.89
N SER A 129 5.36 27.43 7.94
CA SER A 129 5.97 27.12 6.65
C SER A 129 5.17 27.66 5.46
N GLY A 130 5.83 27.77 4.31
CA GLY A 130 5.18 28.15 3.04
C GLY A 130 5.48 29.57 2.59
N ARG A 131 4.88 29.96 1.46
CA ARG A 131 5.24 31.19 0.72
C ARG A 131 5.03 32.51 1.47
N LEU A 132 4.14 32.52 2.45
CA LEU A 132 3.81 33.72 3.24
C LEU A 132 4.80 33.93 4.39
N CYS A 133 5.54 32.89 4.76
CA CYS A 133 6.54 32.97 5.81
C CYS A 133 7.82 33.57 5.25
N SER A 134 8.35 34.57 5.95
CA SER A 134 9.63 35.16 5.61
C SER A 134 10.51 35.30 6.84
N LEU A 135 11.80 35.07 6.65
CA LEU A 135 12.83 35.37 7.63
C LEU A 135 13.70 36.47 7.02
N ARG A 136 13.95 37.53 7.78
CA ARG A 136 14.81 38.64 7.35
C ARG A 136 15.96 38.80 8.31
N ILE A 137 17.16 39.00 7.77
CA ILE A 137 18.34 39.46 8.52
C ILE A 137 18.71 40.86 8.04
N THR A 138 18.98 41.77 8.96
CA THR A 138 19.35 43.16 8.71
C THR A 138 20.45 43.60 9.66
N GLY A 139 21.52 44.21 9.15
CA GLY A 139 22.62 44.71 9.96
C GLY A 139 23.52 45.67 9.19
N GLU A 140 24.27 46.51 9.90
CA GLU A 140 25.17 47.49 9.27
C GLU A 140 26.37 46.83 8.62
N ASP A 141 26.95 45.79 9.26
CA ASP A 141 28.08 45.01 8.76
C ASP A 141 27.83 43.50 8.88
N LEU A 142 27.27 42.90 7.83
CA LEU A 142 27.05 41.45 7.75
C LEU A 142 28.19 40.71 7.04
N ARG A 143 29.27 41.41 6.65
CA ARG A 143 30.40 40.85 5.89
C ARG A 143 31.15 39.73 6.63
N PRO A 144 31.29 39.73 7.97
CA PRO A 144 31.91 38.62 8.70
C PRO A 144 31.25 37.25 8.45
N PHE A 145 29.95 37.25 8.13
CA PHE A 145 29.16 36.05 7.82
C PHE A 145 28.99 35.83 6.31
N GLY A 146 29.71 36.58 5.48
CA GLY A 146 29.74 36.42 4.02
C GLY A 146 28.62 37.12 3.25
N PHE A 147 27.73 37.86 3.92
CA PHE A 147 26.68 38.60 3.22
C PHE A 147 27.26 39.80 2.47
N LYS A 148 26.82 39.98 1.21
CA LYS A 148 27.22 41.12 0.36
C LYS A 148 26.33 42.36 0.57
N THR A 149 25.17 42.17 1.18
CA THR A 149 24.15 43.19 1.39
C THR A 149 23.88 43.39 2.88
N LYS A 150 23.42 44.58 3.25
CA LYS A 150 23.00 44.91 4.63
C LYS A 150 21.71 44.22 5.05
N SER A 151 20.97 43.66 4.10
CA SER A 151 19.77 42.89 4.36
C SER A 151 19.65 41.69 3.42
N LEU A 152 19.09 40.61 3.94
CA LEU A 152 18.68 39.46 3.16
C LEU A 152 17.32 38.98 3.66
N ILE A 153 16.43 38.65 2.73
CA ILE A 153 15.12 38.08 3.03
C ILE A 153 15.08 36.70 2.39
N SER A 154 14.77 35.69 3.19
CA SER A 154 14.41 34.35 2.73
C SER A 154 12.92 34.13 2.92
N ARG A 155 12.29 33.45 1.98
CA ARG A 155 10.87 33.08 2.04
C ARG A 155 10.74 31.58 1.98
N GLY A 156 9.78 31.04 2.72
CA GLY A 156 9.35 29.67 2.53
C GLY A 156 8.78 29.47 1.13
N LYS A 157 8.61 28.22 0.72
CA LYS A 157 8.07 27.86 -0.59
C LYS A 157 6.98 26.83 -0.41
N ASP A 158 5.94 26.94 -1.23
CA ASP A 158 4.95 25.85 -1.37
C ASP A 158 5.51 24.90 -2.43
N ILE A 159 6.09 23.77 -2.01
CA ILE A 159 6.60 22.74 -2.93
C ILE A 159 5.45 22.00 -3.60
N PHE A 160 4.41 21.71 -2.83
CA PHE A 160 3.24 20.97 -3.30
C PHE A 160 1.97 21.57 -2.71
N SER A 161 0.90 21.62 -3.53
CA SER A 161 -0.39 22.19 -3.13
C SER A 161 -1.03 21.39 -2.00
N GLY A 162 -1.76 22.08 -1.11
CA GLY A 162 -2.69 21.42 -0.22
C GLY A 162 -3.77 20.67 -0.98
N TRP A 163 -4.39 19.71 -0.30
CA TRP A 163 -5.44 18.85 -0.83
C TRP A 163 -6.45 18.47 0.25
N LYS A 164 -7.66 18.12 -0.19
CA LYS A 164 -8.72 17.60 0.67
C LYS A 164 -9.50 16.51 -0.02
N LEU A 165 -10.12 15.63 0.75
CA LEU A 165 -11.11 14.69 0.24
C LEU A 165 -12.46 15.37 0.13
N VAL A 166 -13.11 15.17 -1.01
CA VAL A 166 -14.45 15.66 -1.29
C VAL A 166 -15.31 14.48 -1.70
N GLY A 167 -16.48 14.34 -1.06
CA GLY A 167 -17.43 13.29 -1.41
C GLY A 167 -17.86 13.43 -2.87
N ARG A 168 -17.98 12.31 -3.56
CA ARG A 168 -18.56 12.26 -4.90
C ARG A 168 -20.07 12.08 -4.80
N THR A 169 -20.80 12.49 -5.83
CA THR A 169 -22.26 12.32 -5.91
C THR A 169 -22.68 10.87 -6.13
N ASP A 170 -21.81 10.07 -6.72
CA ASP A 170 -22.05 8.66 -7.01
C ASP A 170 -21.53 7.76 -5.88
N ILE A 171 -20.20 7.71 -5.69
CA ILE A 171 -19.56 6.74 -4.80
C ILE A 171 -18.23 7.24 -4.24
N GLY A 172 -18.08 7.14 -2.91
CA GLY A 172 -16.84 7.41 -2.20
C GLY A 172 -16.36 8.86 -2.32
N TYR A 173 -15.04 9.04 -2.37
CA TYR A 173 -14.40 10.35 -2.37
C TYR A 173 -13.46 10.54 -3.57
N LYS A 174 -13.23 11.80 -3.93
CA LYS A 174 -12.18 12.26 -4.85
C LYS A 174 -11.21 13.20 -4.13
N ILE A 175 -10.01 13.35 -4.66
CA ILE A 175 -9.00 14.29 -4.13
C ILE A 175 -9.15 15.61 -4.87
N LEU A 176 -9.32 16.70 -4.12
CA LEU A 176 -9.36 18.06 -4.65
C LEU A 176 -8.16 18.84 -4.14
N PHE A 177 -7.30 19.29 -5.05
CA PHE A 177 -6.15 20.13 -4.75
C PHE A 177 -6.57 21.60 -4.63
N ASP A 178 -5.86 22.38 -3.81
CA ASP A 178 -6.12 23.82 -3.69
C ASP A 178 -5.83 24.56 -4.99
N LYS A 179 -4.82 24.12 -5.73
CA LYS A 179 -4.39 24.65 -7.03
C LYS A 179 -4.21 23.51 -8.05
N PRO A 180 -4.32 23.80 -9.37
CA PRO A 180 -3.94 22.84 -10.40
C PRO A 180 -2.49 22.38 -10.22
N ILE A 181 -2.24 21.08 -10.42
CA ILE A 181 -0.91 20.49 -10.28
C ILE A 181 -0.52 19.69 -11.52
N THR A 182 0.77 19.73 -11.84
CA THR A 182 1.41 18.87 -12.85
C THR A 182 2.48 18.05 -12.14
N ALA A 183 2.21 16.76 -11.91
CA ALA A 183 3.10 15.87 -11.18
C ALA A 183 2.69 14.40 -11.36
N THR A 184 3.66 13.50 -11.21
CA THR A 184 3.42 12.08 -10.97
C THR A 184 3.32 11.83 -9.48
N MET A 185 2.31 11.07 -9.06
CA MET A 185 2.09 10.72 -7.65
C MET A 185 1.71 9.26 -7.49
N GLU A 186 1.91 8.78 -6.27
CA GLU A 186 1.56 7.44 -5.82
C GLU A 186 0.51 7.56 -4.72
N LEU A 187 -0.57 6.80 -4.84
CA LEU A 187 -1.64 6.75 -3.87
C LEU A 187 -1.69 5.39 -3.17
N ASP A 188 -1.80 5.44 -1.85
CA ASP A 188 -2.30 4.32 -1.04
C ASP A 188 -3.67 4.71 -0.49
N PHE A 189 -4.67 3.85 -0.62
CA PHE A 189 -6.01 4.12 -0.10
C PHE A 189 -6.83 2.84 0.08
N MET A 190 -7.91 2.94 0.85
CA MET A 190 -8.92 1.89 0.97
C MET A 190 -10.07 2.14 -0.01
N THR A 191 -10.59 1.07 -0.59
CA THR A 191 -11.78 1.04 -1.44
C THR A 191 -12.82 0.11 -0.83
N SER A 192 -14.05 0.12 -1.33
CA SER A 192 -15.07 -0.84 -0.90
C SER A 192 -14.92 -2.16 -1.66
N LYS A 193 -15.45 -3.25 -1.10
CA LYS A 193 -15.40 -4.60 -1.69
C LYS A 193 -15.86 -4.58 -3.16
N ASN A 194 -16.94 -3.89 -3.45
CA ASN A 194 -17.59 -3.84 -4.77
C ASN A 194 -16.75 -3.14 -5.85
N TYR A 195 -15.71 -2.39 -5.46
CA TYR A 195 -14.83 -1.68 -6.40
C TYR A 195 -13.36 -2.07 -6.23
N CYS A 196 -13.10 -3.16 -5.53
CA CYS A 196 -11.74 -3.63 -5.28
C CYS A 196 -11.24 -4.49 -6.45
N ASN A 197 -10.34 -3.93 -7.25
CA ASN A 197 -9.75 -4.64 -8.40
C ASN A 197 -8.87 -5.83 -7.99
N ARG A 198 -8.39 -5.89 -6.75
CA ARG A 198 -7.54 -6.99 -6.25
C ARG A 198 -8.32 -8.29 -6.07
N CYS A 199 -9.53 -8.20 -5.52
CA CYS A 199 -10.38 -9.37 -5.32
C CYS A 199 -11.49 -9.50 -6.36
N GLY A 200 -11.65 -8.54 -7.26
CA GLY A 200 -12.73 -8.53 -8.25
C GLY A 200 -14.09 -8.72 -7.59
N THR A 201 -14.36 -7.95 -6.52
CA THR A 201 -15.59 -7.99 -5.70
C THR A 201 -15.85 -9.25 -4.87
N THR A 202 -15.04 -10.31 -5.00
CA THR A 202 -15.26 -11.56 -4.24
C THR A 202 -15.00 -11.38 -2.74
N GLY A 203 -14.12 -10.45 -2.35
CA GLY A 203 -13.62 -10.33 -0.98
C GLY A 203 -12.46 -11.27 -0.67
N VAL A 204 -12.07 -12.11 -1.62
CA VAL A 204 -10.96 -13.05 -1.51
C VAL A 204 -9.89 -12.68 -2.54
N GLU A 205 -8.66 -12.62 -2.09
CA GLU A 205 -7.50 -12.34 -2.95
C GLU A 205 -6.66 -13.60 -3.15
N ASN A 206 -6.31 -13.87 -4.40
CA ASN A 206 -5.46 -14.99 -4.81
C ASN A 206 -4.09 -14.45 -5.25
N ASP A 207 -3.40 -13.78 -4.34
CA ASP A 207 -2.07 -13.20 -4.57
C ASP A 207 -1.08 -13.68 -3.51
N LEU A 208 0.21 -13.61 -3.81
CA LEU A 208 1.28 -14.04 -2.92
C LEU A 208 1.35 -13.11 -1.70
N ARG A 209 1.39 -13.69 -0.50
CA ARG A 209 1.62 -12.95 0.73
C ARG A 209 3.01 -13.21 1.27
N PHE A 210 3.59 -12.15 1.82
CA PHE A 210 4.84 -12.19 2.54
C PHE A 210 4.59 -11.82 3.99
N ASP A 211 5.30 -12.48 4.90
CA ASP A 211 5.28 -12.15 6.32
C ASP A 211 6.10 -10.88 6.61
N THR A 212 6.26 -10.54 7.90
CA THR A 212 7.04 -9.37 8.32
C THR A 212 8.54 -9.50 8.05
N ALA A 213 9.05 -10.72 7.85
CA ALA A 213 10.45 -10.98 7.49
C ALA A 213 10.66 -10.94 5.97
N GLY A 214 9.58 -10.85 5.18
CA GLY A 214 9.62 -10.89 3.72
C GLY A 214 9.60 -12.31 3.15
N GLU A 215 9.34 -13.32 3.97
CA GLU A 215 9.21 -14.72 3.54
C GLU A 215 7.78 -15.01 3.06
N MET A 216 7.63 -15.89 2.08
CA MET A 216 6.30 -16.27 1.60
C MET A 216 5.51 -17.01 2.69
N VAL A 217 4.25 -16.61 2.87
CA VAL A 217 3.35 -17.28 3.82
C VAL A 217 2.97 -18.64 3.25
N MET A 218 3.45 -19.68 3.92
CA MET A 218 3.20 -21.07 3.54
C MET A 218 1.91 -21.58 4.19
N VAL A 219 1.22 -22.51 3.50
CA VAL A 219 0.09 -23.25 4.07
C VAL A 219 0.54 -24.65 4.51
N GLU A 220 0.07 -25.08 5.68
CA GLU A 220 0.45 -26.35 6.31
C GLU A 220 -0.78 -27.10 6.84
N GLY A 221 -0.63 -28.39 7.13
CA GLY A 221 -1.65 -29.19 7.81
C GLY A 221 -2.97 -29.33 7.04
N TYR A 222 -4.09 -29.14 7.74
CA TYR A 222 -5.43 -29.29 7.16
C TYR A 222 -5.74 -28.25 6.08
N ASP A 223 -5.24 -27.02 6.23
CA ASP A 223 -5.45 -25.94 5.25
C ASP A 223 -4.73 -26.26 3.94
N LYS A 224 -3.55 -26.89 4.02
CA LYS A 224 -2.83 -27.34 2.83
C LYS A 224 -3.56 -28.49 2.15
N LEU A 225 -4.13 -29.41 2.93
CA LEU A 225 -4.96 -30.49 2.39
C LEU A 225 -6.19 -29.92 1.66
N TYR A 226 -6.90 -29.01 2.31
CA TYR A 226 -8.02 -28.27 1.72
C TYR A 226 -7.61 -27.61 0.40
N GLN A 227 -6.53 -26.83 0.43
CA GLN A 227 -6.05 -26.08 -0.72
C GLN A 227 -5.60 -27.00 -1.87
N THR A 228 -4.95 -28.13 -1.55
CA THR A 228 -4.52 -29.11 -2.56
C THR A 228 -5.72 -29.69 -3.31
N VAL A 229 -6.77 -30.07 -2.57
CA VAL A 229 -8.00 -30.63 -3.16
C VAL A 229 -8.76 -29.56 -3.94
N ALA A 230 -8.91 -28.36 -3.36
CA ALA A 230 -9.57 -27.24 -4.01
C ALA A 230 -8.90 -26.87 -5.34
N LYS A 231 -7.55 -26.78 -5.37
CA LYS A 231 -6.80 -26.51 -6.59
C LYS A 231 -7.01 -27.56 -7.66
N VAL A 232 -7.00 -28.85 -7.32
CA VAL A 232 -7.26 -29.91 -8.32
C VAL A 232 -8.69 -29.80 -8.87
N CYS A 233 -9.66 -29.48 -8.01
CA CYS A 233 -11.05 -29.38 -8.43
C CYS A 233 -11.31 -28.15 -9.32
N LEU A 234 -10.67 -27.02 -8.98
CA LEU A 234 -10.80 -25.72 -9.68
C LEU A 234 -9.92 -25.57 -10.92
N THR A 235 -9.08 -26.57 -11.24
CA THR A 235 -8.23 -26.53 -12.44
C THR A 235 -8.90 -27.31 -13.57
N ARG A 236 -8.89 -26.77 -14.79
CA ARG A 236 -9.38 -27.51 -15.96
C ARG A 236 -8.39 -28.63 -16.31
N VAL A 237 -8.88 -29.85 -16.47
CA VAL A 237 -8.04 -30.97 -16.91
C VAL A 237 -7.31 -30.63 -18.21
N ASN A 238 -6.06 -31.08 -18.37
CA ASN A 238 -5.15 -30.74 -19.47
C ASN A 238 -4.71 -29.26 -19.56
N SER A 239 -5.11 -28.36 -18.65
CA SER A 239 -4.61 -26.97 -18.67
C SER A 239 -3.20 -26.83 -18.09
N ASN A 240 -2.75 -27.80 -17.28
CA ASN A 240 -1.40 -27.84 -16.77
C ASN A 240 -0.46 -28.56 -17.78
N PRO A 241 0.52 -27.86 -18.39
CA PRO A 241 1.37 -28.43 -19.44
C PRO A 241 2.30 -29.54 -18.93
N TYR A 242 2.61 -29.57 -17.63
CA TYR A 242 3.50 -30.56 -17.03
C TYR A 242 2.76 -31.76 -16.44
N HIS A 243 1.48 -31.57 -16.06
CA HIS A 243 0.65 -32.58 -15.43
C HIS A 243 -0.74 -32.59 -16.04
N SER A 244 -0.89 -33.20 -17.22
CA SER A 244 -2.14 -33.23 -17.97
C SER A 244 -3.33 -33.83 -17.20
N TRP A 245 -3.05 -34.77 -16.28
CA TRP A 245 -4.06 -35.36 -15.40
C TRP A 245 -4.60 -34.40 -14.33
N TYR A 246 -3.91 -33.29 -14.06
CA TYR A 246 -4.23 -32.36 -12.99
C TYR A 246 -5.43 -31.48 -13.39
N GLY A 247 -6.54 -31.64 -12.68
CA GLY A 247 -7.76 -30.88 -12.91
C GLY A 247 -9.02 -31.75 -12.93
N THR A 248 -10.15 -31.10 -13.17
CA THR A 248 -11.45 -31.73 -13.44
C THR A 248 -11.98 -31.28 -14.80
N ASN A 249 -12.97 -31.99 -15.32
CA ASN A 249 -13.73 -31.56 -16.50
C ASN A 249 -14.95 -30.69 -16.13
N ALA A 250 -15.00 -30.17 -14.89
CA ALA A 250 -16.17 -29.43 -14.41
C ALA A 250 -16.53 -28.26 -15.32
N PHE A 251 -15.52 -27.54 -15.83
CA PHE A 251 -15.69 -26.42 -16.77
C PHE A 251 -16.35 -26.79 -18.10
N ASP A 252 -16.26 -28.06 -18.52
CA ASP A 252 -16.90 -28.55 -19.75
C ASP A 252 -18.32 -29.10 -19.48
N LEU A 253 -18.66 -29.32 -18.21
CA LEU A 253 -19.92 -29.90 -17.76
C LEU A 253 -20.95 -28.83 -17.36
N ILE A 254 -20.49 -27.69 -16.85
CA ILE A 254 -21.34 -26.57 -16.43
C ILE A 254 -22.05 -25.97 -17.65
N GLY A 255 -23.36 -25.69 -17.52
CA GLY A 255 -24.20 -25.16 -18.60
C GLY A 255 -24.89 -26.22 -19.48
N ASN A 256 -24.69 -27.51 -19.21
CA ASN A 256 -25.39 -28.59 -19.91
C ASN A 256 -26.86 -28.70 -19.49
N LYS A 257 -27.75 -29.01 -20.45
CA LYS A 257 -29.20 -29.10 -20.25
C LYS A 257 -29.67 -30.35 -19.48
N LEU A 258 -28.84 -31.39 -19.37
CA LEU A 258 -29.18 -32.65 -18.72
C LEU A 258 -28.59 -32.69 -17.31
N GLN A 259 -29.37 -32.24 -16.32
CA GLN A 259 -28.93 -32.05 -14.92
C GLN A 259 -28.38 -33.34 -14.28
N SER A 260 -29.14 -34.44 -14.29
CA SER A 260 -28.75 -35.70 -13.62
C SER A 260 -27.48 -36.36 -14.21
N ALA A 261 -27.31 -36.26 -15.52
CA ALA A 261 -26.11 -36.74 -16.20
C ALA A 261 -24.89 -35.85 -15.87
N THR A 262 -25.12 -34.55 -15.71
CA THR A 262 -24.09 -33.56 -15.35
C THR A 262 -23.61 -33.78 -13.92
N GLU A 263 -24.51 -33.97 -12.96
CA GLU A 263 -24.17 -34.28 -11.56
C GLU A 263 -23.33 -35.55 -11.43
N SER A 264 -23.75 -36.62 -12.12
CA SER A 264 -23.02 -37.90 -12.11
C SER A 264 -21.64 -37.77 -12.74
N SER A 265 -21.52 -37.01 -13.83
CA SER A 265 -20.25 -36.76 -14.51
C SER A 265 -19.31 -35.87 -13.69
N LEU A 266 -19.85 -34.86 -13.00
CA LEU A 266 -19.10 -33.99 -12.09
C LEU A 266 -18.56 -34.80 -10.92
N ARG A 267 -19.41 -35.62 -10.28
CA ARG A 267 -19.01 -36.49 -9.17
C ARG A 267 -17.90 -37.45 -9.59
N ASP A 268 -18.01 -38.09 -10.74
CA ASP A 268 -17.00 -39.00 -11.28
C ASP A 268 -15.68 -38.27 -11.58
N SER A 269 -15.73 -37.08 -12.19
CA SER A 269 -14.52 -36.31 -12.48
C SER A 269 -13.78 -35.88 -11.22
N VAL A 270 -14.51 -35.34 -10.23
CA VAL A 270 -13.95 -34.93 -8.94
C VAL A 270 -13.36 -36.14 -8.22
N SER A 271 -14.07 -37.27 -8.19
CA SER A 271 -13.59 -38.52 -7.59
C SER A 271 -12.29 -39.00 -8.24
N LYS A 272 -12.22 -39.00 -9.58
CA LYS A 272 -11.00 -39.39 -10.32
C LYS A 272 -9.82 -38.46 -10.05
N ALA A 273 -10.06 -37.15 -10.04
CA ALA A 273 -9.01 -36.15 -9.78
C ALA A 273 -8.45 -36.29 -8.36
N ILE A 274 -9.31 -36.42 -7.35
CA ILE A 274 -8.89 -36.62 -5.95
C ILE A 274 -8.18 -37.97 -5.79
N GLY A 275 -8.64 -39.02 -6.46
CA GLY A 275 -7.96 -40.32 -6.49
C GLY A 275 -6.52 -40.21 -6.99
N LYS A 276 -6.29 -39.40 -8.03
CA LYS A 276 -4.92 -39.13 -8.51
C LYS A 276 -4.08 -38.32 -7.54
N VAL A 277 -4.67 -37.35 -6.84
CA VAL A 277 -3.97 -36.63 -5.76
C VAL A 277 -3.53 -37.61 -4.66
N PHE A 278 -4.42 -38.53 -4.25
CA PHE A 278 -4.09 -39.57 -3.27
C PHE A 278 -2.93 -40.46 -3.73
N ASP A 279 -2.94 -40.93 -4.99
CA ASP A 279 -1.85 -41.71 -5.57
C ASP A 279 -0.52 -40.95 -5.52
N VAL A 280 -0.52 -39.67 -5.90
CA VAL A 280 0.66 -38.81 -5.91
C VAL A 280 1.17 -38.55 -4.50
N GLN A 281 0.30 -38.35 -3.51
CA GLN A 281 0.70 -38.20 -2.11
C GLN A 281 1.39 -39.47 -1.59
N ASN A 282 0.85 -40.66 -1.91
CA ASN A 282 1.46 -41.94 -1.51
C ASN A 282 2.84 -42.16 -2.15
N GLN A 283 3.06 -41.66 -3.37
CA GLN A 283 4.38 -41.71 -4.02
C GLN A 283 5.34 -40.68 -3.40
N ALA A 284 4.86 -39.46 -3.16
CA ALA A 284 5.67 -38.37 -2.60
C ALA A 284 6.14 -38.67 -1.17
N GLU A 285 5.33 -39.37 -0.37
CA GLU A 285 5.67 -39.79 1.00
C GLU A 285 6.98 -40.60 1.07
N LYS A 286 7.35 -41.30 -0.01
CA LYS A 286 8.60 -42.08 -0.07
C LYS A 286 9.86 -41.21 -0.15
N ILE A 287 9.71 -39.98 -0.65
CA ILE A 287 10.83 -39.08 -0.99
C ILE A 287 10.82 -37.86 -0.06
N GLN A 288 9.68 -37.53 0.53
CA GLN A 288 9.46 -36.26 1.21
C GLN A 288 8.61 -36.47 2.46
N ALA A 289 9.04 -35.88 3.59
CA ALA A 289 8.24 -35.86 4.80
C ALA A 289 6.91 -35.10 4.55
N MET A 290 5.81 -35.71 4.96
CA MET A 290 4.45 -35.14 4.92
C MET A 290 3.78 -35.42 6.25
N THR A 291 3.13 -34.42 6.83
CA THR A 291 2.43 -34.61 8.10
C THR A 291 1.13 -35.41 7.90
N PRO A 292 0.62 -36.13 8.92
CA PRO A 292 -0.62 -36.88 8.81
C PRO A 292 -1.85 -36.02 8.45
N GLU A 293 -1.85 -34.74 8.84
CA GLU A 293 -2.92 -33.78 8.59
C GLU A 293 -3.01 -33.40 7.10
N GLU A 294 -1.87 -33.37 6.41
CA GLU A 294 -1.78 -33.01 4.98
C GLU A 294 -2.15 -34.16 4.03
N LYS A 295 -2.27 -35.38 4.57
CA LYS A 295 -2.44 -36.61 3.79
C LYS A 295 -3.89 -37.06 3.75
N ILE A 296 -4.39 -37.36 2.56
CA ILE A 296 -5.67 -38.02 2.35
C ILE A 296 -5.57 -39.46 2.88
N SER A 297 -6.52 -39.86 3.71
CA SER A 297 -6.73 -41.26 4.09
C SER A 297 -7.77 -41.91 3.17
N ARG A 298 -8.95 -41.29 3.05
CA ARG A 298 -10.03 -41.72 2.17
C ARG A 298 -11.00 -40.60 1.86
N ILE A 299 -11.71 -40.73 0.76
CA ILE A 299 -12.88 -39.91 0.43
C ILE A 299 -14.07 -40.47 1.22
N ARG A 300 -14.76 -39.62 1.99
CA ARG A 300 -15.96 -40.00 2.75
C ARG A 300 -17.21 -39.85 1.88
N SER A 301 -17.37 -38.69 1.24
CA SER A 301 -18.53 -38.35 0.43
C SER A 301 -18.16 -37.30 -0.63
N ILE A 302 -18.84 -37.36 -1.77
CA ILE A 302 -18.88 -36.31 -2.79
C ILE A 302 -20.35 -36.09 -3.15
N SER A 303 -20.95 -35.00 -2.68
CA SER A 303 -22.28 -34.56 -3.12
C SER A 303 -22.16 -33.49 -4.18
N VAL A 304 -23.15 -33.45 -5.06
CA VAL A 304 -23.27 -32.46 -6.13
C VAL A 304 -24.73 -32.06 -6.10
N ASP A 305 -24.97 -30.82 -5.71
CA ASP A 305 -26.30 -30.30 -5.45
C ASP A 305 -26.49 -29.05 -6.32
N LEU A 306 -27.69 -28.89 -6.91
CA LEU A 306 -28.05 -27.67 -7.61
C LEU A 306 -28.45 -26.60 -6.60
N ILE A 307 -28.12 -25.35 -6.89
CA ILE A 307 -28.64 -24.22 -6.10
C ILE A 307 -30.06 -23.92 -6.59
N GLU A 308 -31.04 -23.98 -5.69
CA GLU A 308 -32.47 -23.88 -6.02
C GLU A 308 -32.83 -22.62 -6.83
N GLU A 309 -32.10 -21.53 -6.62
CA GLU A 309 -32.32 -20.24 -7.28
C GLU A 309 -31.60 -20.14 -8.65
N ASP A 310 -30.60 -20.98 -8.95
CA ASP A 310 -29.81 -20.91 -10.18
C ASP A 310 -29.47 -22.30 -10.75
N GLN A 311 -30.21 -22.68 -11.81
CA GLN A 311 -30.01 -23.95 -12.53
C GLN A 311 -28.69 -24.01 -13.33
N THR A 312 -27.94 -22.92 -13.39
CA THR A 312 -26.62 -22.86 -14.04
C THR A 312 -25.47 -23.07 -13.05
N THR A 313 -25.78 -23.24 -11.76
CA THR A 313 -24.81 -23.34 -10.68
C THR A 313 -24.93 -24.66 -9.92
N TYR A 314 -23.79 -25.34 -9.76
CA TYR A 314 -23.65 -26.57 -8.98
C TYR A 314 -22.77 -26.34 -7.75
N LEU A 315 -23.25 -26.75 -6.59
CA LEU A 315 -22.48 -26.86 -5.36
C LEU A 315 -21.92 -28.28 -5.25
N VAL A 316 -20.60 -28.41 -5.25
CA VAL A 316 -19.90 -29.68 -5.04
C VAL A 316 -19.32 -29.69 -3.63
N SER A 317 -19.82 -30.56 -2.78
CA SER A 317 -19.33 -30.76 -1.41
C SER A 317 -18.54 -32.06 -1.31
N VAL A 318 -17.29 -31.93 -0.90
CA VAL A 318 -16.32 -33.03 -0.79
C VAL A 318 -15.91 -33.18 0.66
N ASP A 319 -16.20 -34.34 1.25
CA ASP A 319 -15.72 -34.70 2.57
C ASP A 319 -14.56 -35.69 2.45
N ILE A 320 -13.40 -35.28 2.94
CA ILE A 320 -12.20 -36.12 2.96
C ILE A 320 -11.79 -36.36 4.39
N ILE A 321 -11.37 -37.58 4.70
CA ILE A 321 -10.76 -37.92 5.98
C ILE A 321 -9.25 -37.90 5.79
N SER A 322 -8.56 -37.08 6.59
CA SER A 322 -7.10 -37.03 6.66
C SER A 322 -6.52 -38.27 7.36
N ARG A 323 -5.21 -38.52 7.23
CA ARG A 323 -4.53 -39.59 7.99
C ARG A 323 -4.45 -39.31 9.50
N ALA A 324 -4.63 -38.06 9.90
CA ALA A 324 -4.88 -37.69 11.30
C ALA A 324 -6.32 -38.04 11.78
N ASN A 325 -7.15 -38.67 10.93
CA ASN A 325 -8.54 -39.05 11.20
C ASN A 325 -9.50 -37.87 11.42
N THR A 326 -9.13 -36.68 10.95
CA THR A 326 -9.99 -35.48 10.95
C THR A 326 -10.66 -35.33 9.59
N THR A 327 -11.94 -34.97 9.58
CA THR A 327 -12.67 -34.66 8.35
C THR A 327 -12.36 -33.23 7.91
N VAL A 328 -11.99 -33.07 6.64
CA VAL A 328 -11.83 -31.79 5.95
C VAL A 328 -12.95 -31.69 4.92
N ASN A 329 -13.79 -30.67 5.07
CA ASN A 329 -14.90 -30.39 4.15
C ASN A 329 -14.47 -29.31 3.16
N ILE A 330 -14.64 -29.59 1.87
CA ILE A 330 -14.33 -28.67 0.77
C ILE A 330 -15.62 -28.43 -0.02
N ASN A 331 -16.07 -27.18 -0.06
CA ASN A 331 -17.25 -26.77 -0.82
C ASN A 331 -16.81 -25.90 -2.00
N ILE A 332 -17.20 -26.30 -3.21
CA ILE A 332 -16.81 -25.62 -4.44
C ILE A 332 -18.07 -25.30 -5.23
N LEU A 333 -18.18 -24.02 -5.61
CA LEU A 333 -19.23 -23.54 -6.48
C LEU A 333 -18.73 -23.55 -7.93
N PHE A 334 -19.48 -24.23 -8.80
CA PHE A 334 -19.23 -24.27 -10.23
C PHE A 334 -20.38 -23.57 -10.97
N ALA A 335 -20.12 -22.44 -11.60
CA ALA A 335 -21.12 -21.61 -12.28
C ALA A 335 -20.66 -21.23 -13.70
N VAL A 336 -21.61 -21.00 -14.62
CA VAL A 336 -21.32 -20.55 -15.98
C VAL A 336 -20.72 -19.13 -15.91
N PRO A 337 -19.57 -18.85 -16.54
CA PRO A 337 -19.03 -17.50 -16.57
C PRO A 337 -20.01 -16.52 -17.24
N GLY A 338 -20.47 -15.50 -16.51
CA GLY A 338 -21.33 -14.44 -17.05
C GLY A 338 -22.84 -14.75 -17.08
N SER A 339 -23.32 -15.83 -16.44
CA SER A 339 -24.75 -15.94 -16.14
C SER A 339 -25.12 -14.91 -15.07
N PHE A 340 -25.69 -13.80 -15.50
CA PHE A 340 -26.52 -12.97 -14.63
C PHE A 340 -27.94 -13.52 -14.70
N ASP A 341 -28.60 -13.61 -13.55
CA ASP A 341 -30.02 -13.90 -13.52
C ASP A 341 -30.77 -12.80 -14.30
N LEU A 342 -31.36 -13.20 -15.43
CA LEU A 342 -32.18 -12.32 -16.27
C LEU A 342 -33.56 -12.05 -15.64
N THR A 343 -33.89 -12.63 -14.48
CA THR A 343 -35.17 -12.40 -13.81
C THR A 343 -35.25 -11.09 -13.03
N GLY A 344 -34.16 -10.34 -12.88
CA GLY A 344 -34.17 -8.93 -12.50
C GLY A 344 -34.75 -8.65 -11.11
N VAL A 345 -33.86 -8.42 -10.15
CA VAL A 345 -34.16 -7.65 -8.93
C VAL A 345 -33.12 -6.55 -8.77
#